data_AF-A0A7J3KKD6-F1
#
_entry.id   AF-A0A7J3KKD6-F1
#
_cell.length_a   1.000
_cell.length_b   1.000
_cell.length_c   1.000
_cell.angle_alpha   90.00
_cell.angle_beta   90.00
_cell.angle_gamma   90.00
#
_symmetry.space_group_name_H-M   'P 1'
#
loop_
_entity.id
_entity.type
_entity.pdbx_description
1 polymer ?
#
loop_
_entity_poly.entity_id
_entity_poly.type
_entity_poly.pdbx_seq_one_letter_code
_entity_poly.pdbx_strand_id
1 'polypeptide(L)'
;MSAVVVELICPEHGFERFKIKVIRKYNIPKRSIAVKVKNRPFPGEIDSLIIGRAVSDRDVQEYLRNYLYEVGLWSRVVAIKIIL
;
A
#
# COMPACT_ATOMS: atom_id res chain seq x y z
N MET A 1 8.20 -3.74 -12.49
CA MET A 1 8.45 -3.79 -11.03
C MET A 1 7.23 -3.17 -10.41
N SER A 2 6.33 -3.98 -9.84
CA SER A 2 5.00 -3.50 -9.48
C SER A 2 5.03 -2.63 -8.21
N ALA A 3 4.23 -1.58 -8.23
CA ALA A 3 4.06 -0.66 -7.13
C ALA A 3 2.67 -0.05 -7.14
N VAL A 4 2.24 0.44 -5.98
CA VAL A 4 1.00 1.20 -5.83
C VAL A 4 1.35 2.62 -5.47
N VAL A 5 0.73 3.58 -6.15
CA VAL A 5 0.79 4.99 -5.81
C VAL A 5 -0.51 5.36 -5.12
N VAL A 6 -0.37 5.95 -3.94
CA VAL A 6 -1.49 6.47 -3.16
C VAL A 6 -1.36 7.99 -3.11
N GLU A 7 -2.43 8.67 -3.47
CA GLU A 7 -2.59 10.13 -3.38
C GLU A 7 -3.58 10.42 -2.24
N LEU A 8 -3.15 11.21 -1.27
CA LEU A 8 -3.91 11.62 -0.08
C LEU A 8 -4.06 13.15 -0.03
N ILE A 9 -5.14 13.61 0.60
CA ILE A 9 -5.28 14.99 1.06
C ILE A 9 -4.59 15.13 2.42
N CYS A 10 -3.61 16.02 2.51
CA CYS A 10 -2.91 16.36 3.75
C CYS A 10 -3.38 17.74 4.23
N PRO A 11 -3.91 17.88 5.47
CA PRO A 11 -4.39 19.16 5.98
C PRO A 11 -3.33 20.27 6.03
N GLU A 12 -2.06 19.90 6.20
CA GLU A 12 -0.95 20.85 6.35
C GLU A 12 -0.40 21.34 5.00
N HIS A 13 -0.37 20.46 3.99
CA HIS A 13 0.36 20.71 2.72
C HIS A 13 -0.51 20.55 1.46
N GLY A 14 -1.80 20.29 1.60
CA GLY A 14 -2.76 20.07 0.51
C GLY A 14 -2.79 18.62 0.03
N PHE A 15 -1.81 18.21 -0.77
CA PHE A 15 -1.75 16.85 -1.34
C PHE A 15 -0.44 16.15 -1.00
N GLU A 16 -0.55 14.89 -0.61
CA GLU A 16 0.59 14.02 -0.35
C GLU A 16 0.50 12.79 -1.24
N ARG A 17 1.64 12.38 -1.80
CA ARG A 17 1.71 11.20 -2.66
C ARG A 17 2.88 10.33 -2.24
N PHE A 18 2.63 9.04 -2.09
CA PHE A 18 3.68 8.07 -1.80
C PHE A 18 3.52 6.80 -2.63
N LYS A 19 4.64 6.10 -2.79
CA LYS A 19 4.75 4.86 -3.56
C LYS A 19 5.00 3.70 -2.61
N ILE A 20 4.15 2.70 -2.67
CA ILE A 20 4.25 1.43 -1.97
C ILE A 20 4.82 0.40 -2.94
N LYS A 21 5.98 -0.18 -2.64
CA LYS A 21 6.54 -1.24 -3.51
C LYS A 21 5.79 -2.54 -3.28
N VAL A 22 5.50 -3.30 -4.33
CA VAL A 22 4.92 -4.64 -4.23
C VAL A 22 6.02 -5.65 -4.54
N ILE A 23 6.42 -6.42 -3.53
CA ILE A 23 7.55 -7.35 -3.59
C ILE A 23 7.00 -8.77 -3.55
N ARG A 24 7.06 -9.47 -4.69
CA ARG A 24 6.64 -10.86 -4.78
C ARG A 24 7.73 -11.80 -4.27
N LYS A 25 7.40 -12.68 -3.32
CA LYS A 25 8.31 -13.70 -2.78
C LYS A 25 7.78 -15.11 -3.03
N TYR A 26 8.72 -16.04 -3.25
CA TYR A 26 8.45 -17.44 -3.52
C TYR A 26 8.59 -18.34 -2.28
N ASN A 27 9.33 -17.88 -1.26
CA ASN A 27 9.56 -18.62 -0.01
C ASN A 27 8.57 -18.21 1.12
N ILE A 28 7.34 -17.87 0.77
CA ILE A 28 6.26 -17.53 1.73
C ILE A 28 4.94 -18.19 1.27
N PRO A 29 3.91 -18.28 2.14
CA PRO A 29 2.64 -18.87 1.77
C PRO A 29 2.04 -18.23 0.51
N LYS A 30 1.47 -19.06 -0.38
CA LYS A 30 1.06 -18.66 -1.74
C LYS A 30 0.16 -17.42 -1.78
N ARG A 31 -0.77 -17.29 -0.83
CA ARG A 31 -1.79 -16.22 -0.76
C ARG A 31 -1.54 -15.22 0.37
N SER A 32 -0.31 -15.15 0.89
CA SER A 32 0.03 -14.22 1.97
C SER A 32 0.27 -12.80 1.46
N ILE A 33 -0.18 -11.81 2.22
CA ILE A 33 0.16 -10.39 2.05
C ILE A 33 0.63 -9.90 3.42
N ALA A 34 1.80 -9.27 3.46
CA ALA A 34 2.35 -8.69 4.68
C ALA A 34 2.81 -7.26 4.41
N VAL A 35 2.44 -6.34 5.32
CA VAL A 35 2.91 -4.96 5.29
C VAL A 35 4.30 -4.88 5.90
N LYS A 36 5.21 -4.22 5.19
CA LYS A 36 6.45 -3.74 5.75
C LYS A 36 6.32 -2.25 6.02
N VAL A 37 6.33 -1.90 7.31
CA VAL A 37 6.25 -0.53 7.78
C VAL A 37 7.64 0.12 7.72
N LYS A 38 7.71 1.43 7.49
CA LYS A 38 8.95 2.22 7.55
C LYS A 38 9.46 2.27 9.00
N ASN A 39 10.78 2.33 9.16
CA ASN A 39 11.43 2.50 10.48
C ASN A 39 11.24 3.92 11.07
N ARG A 40 10.62 4.86 10.35
CA ARG A 40 10.35 6.23 10.83
C ARG A 40 8.86 6.53 10.70
N PRO A 41 8.23 7.17 11.71
CA PRO A 41 6.83 7.54 11.66
C PRO A 41 6.63 8.69 10.67
N PHE A 42 5.93 8.41 9.58
CA PHE A 42 5.52 9.40 8.57
C PHE A 42 4.11 9.02 8.10
N PRO A 43 3.22 9.98 7.79
CA PRO A 43 1.95 9.68 7.15
C PRO A 43 2.16 8.76 5.92
N GLY A 44 1.44 7.65 5.83
CA GLY A 44 1.70 6.63 4.82
C GLY A 44 2.88 5.70 5.18
N GLU A 45 2.88 5.18 6.41
CA GLU A 45 3.92 4.36 7.04
C GLU A 45 4.28 3.06 6.29
N ILE A 46 3.59 2.73 5.20
CA ILE A 46 3.89 1.55 4.38
C ILE A 46 5.10 1.84 3.48
N ASP A 47 6.18 1.07 3.66
CA ASP A 47 7.30 1.02 2.71
C ASP A 47 6.98 0.10 1.54
N SER A 48 6.55 -1.12 1.86
CA SER A 48 6.33 -2.17 0.86
C SER A 48 5.32 -3.21 1.32
N LEU A 49 4.67 -3.85 0.35
CA LEU A 49 3.88 -5.06 0.54
C LEU A 49 4.69 -6.26 0.08
N ILE A 50 4.85 -7.24 0.96
CA ILE A 50 5.42 -8.53 0.62
C ILE A 50 4.28 -9.47 0.29
N ILE A 51 4.23 -9.98 -0.95
CA ILE A 51 3.13 -10.80 -1.45
C ILE A 51 3.59 -12.18 -1.89
N GLY A 52 2.72 -13.18 -1.68
CA GLY A 52 2.90 -14.53 -2.17
C GLY A 52 2.64 -14.65 -3.68
N ARG A 53 3.09 -15.76 -4.28
CA ARG A 53 2.99 -15.99 -5.73
C ARG A 53 1.56 -16.00 -6.29
N ALA A 54 0.55 -16.33 -5.49
CA ALA A 54 -0.85 -16.43 -5.90
C ALA A 54 -1.70 -15.24 -5.42
N VAL A 55 -1.07 -14.09 -5.17
CA VAL A 55 -1.73 -12.82 -4.90
C VAL A 55 -1.83 -12.01 -6.19
N SER A 56 -3.05 -11.61 -6.53
CA SER A 56 -3.38 -10.77 -7.68
C SER A 56 -3.30 -9.28 -7.35
N ASP A 57 -3.27 -8.44 -8.37
CA ASP A 57 -3.29 -6.98 -8.23
C ASP A 57 -4.58 -6.48 -7.56
N ARG A 58 -5.70 -7.19 -7.79
CA ARG A 58 -6.98 -6.93 -7.12
C ARG A 58 -6.89 -7.20 -5.62
N ASP A 59 -6.27 -8.31 -5.22
CA ASP A 59 -6.06 -8.64 -3.80
C ASP A 59 -5.21 -7.56 -3.12
N VAL A 60 -4.19 -7.04 -3.81
CA VAL A 60 -3.34 -5.96 -3.32
C VAL A 60 -4.14 -4.67 -3.11
N GLN A 61 -4.99 -4.30 -4.07
CA GLN A 61 -5.85 -3.11 -3.95
C GLN A 61 -6.84 -3.23 -2.80
N GLU A 62 -7.51 -4.38 -2.70
CA GLU A 62 -8.50 -4.64 -1.66
C GLU A 62 -7.85 -4.61 -0.27
N TYR A 63 -6.68 -5.25 -0.13
CA TYR A 63 -5.89 -5.21 1.09
C TYR A 63 -5.50 -3.77 1.49
N LEU A 64 -4.97 -2.98 0.55
CA LEU A 64 -4.58 -1.59 0.82
C LEU A 64 -5.77 -0.70 1.18
N ARG A 65 -6.92 -0.90 0.52
CA ARG A 65 -8.15 -0.19 0.84
C ARG A 65 -8.57 -0.47 2.28
N ASN A 66 -8.61 -1.74 2.68
CA ASN A 66 -9.00 -2.15 4.02
C ASN A 66 -8.01 -1.59 5.06
N TYR A 67 -6.71 -1.72 4.81
CA TYR A 67 -5.68 -1.14 5.67
C TYR A 67 -5.86 0.37 5.86
N LEU A 68 -5.98 1.14 4.76
CA LEU A 68 -6.15 2.60 4.82
C LEU A 68 -7.44 3.01 5.54
N TYR A 69 -8.48 2.18 5.45
CA TYR A 69 -9.72 2.37 6.20
C TYR A 69 -9.51 2.14 7.70
N GLU A 70 -8.89 1.04 8.08
CA GLU A 70 -8.60 0.68 9.48
C GLU A 70 -7.73 1.72 10.19
N VAL A 71 -6.74 2.31 9.49
CA VAL A 71 -5.88 3.36 10.05
C VAL A 71 -6.49 4.77 9.95
N GLY A 72 -7.74 4.91 9.48
CA GLY A 72 -8.46 6.18 9.42
C GLY A 72 -7.98 7.15 8.32
N LEU A 73 -7.19 6.69 7.35
CA LEU A 73 -6.68 7.49 6.24
C LEU A 73 -7.57 7.46 5.00
N TRP A 74 -8.54 6.53 4.93
CA TRP A 74 -9.38 6.33 3.75
C TRP A 74 -10.14 7.58 3.30
N SER A 75 -10.67 8.38 4.24
CA SER A 75 -11.39 9.61 3.91
C SER A 75 -10.51 10.66 3.22
N ARG A 76 -9.19 10.53 3.34
CA ARG A 76 -8.21 11.41 2.71
C ARG A 76 -7.73 10.87 1.37
N VAL A 77 -8.07 9.63 0.99
CA VAL A 77 -7.61 9.03 -0.27
C VAL A 77 -8.30 9.71 -1.45
N VAL A 78 -7.48 10.27 -2.34
CA VAL A 78 -7.91 10.85 -3.62
C VAL A 78 -7.86 9.80 -4.72
N ALA A 79 -6.75 9.06 -4.79
CA ALA A 79 -6.55 8.04 -5.81
C ALA A 79 -5.59 6.93 -5.36
N ILE A 80 -5.83 5.74 -5.88
CA ILE A 80 -4.93 4.58 -5.78
C ILE A 80 -4.67 4.08 -7.19
N LYS A 81 -3.40 4.08 -7.62
CA LYS A 81 -2.99 3.67 -8.97
C LYS A 81 -1.94 2.56 -8.89
N ILE A 82 -2.16 1.46 -9.58
CA ILE A 82 -1.14 0.43 -9.77
C ILE A 82 -0.23 0.84 -10.92
N ILE A 83 1.07 0.71 -10.71
CA ILE A 83 2.11 0.88 -11.72
C ILE A 83 2.83 -0.47 -11.84
N LEU A 84 2.77 -1.09 -13.02
CA LEU A 84 3.36 -2.40 -13.33
C LEU A 84 4.86 -2.30 -13.70
#